data_AF-A0A8T5FZE8-F1
#
_entry.id   AF-A0A8T5FZE8-F1
#
_cell.length_a   1.000
_cell.length_b   1.000
_cell.length_c   1.000
_cell.angle_alpha   90.00
_cell.angle_beta   90.00
_cell.angle_gamma   90.00
#
_symmetry.space_group_name_H-M   'P 1'
#
loop_
_entity.id
_entity.type
_entity.pdbx_description
1 polymer ?
#
loop_
_entity_poly.entity_id
_entity_poly.type
_entity_poly.pdbx_seq_one_letter_code
_entity_poly.pdbx_strand_id
1 'polypeptide(L)'
;MIDNKEIEIIRKKFQRLVLENRIKNPKIHKKEFFLKKAFSSIQLAKKLVNENEYLDWVINVSYYSMFYNAVALLAYIDVDLGDIDESVHILTYQAIVYYFFILNKKIEEQYIDDFKKEMEQADKRIKNLARQRSNEIISSFKNARKKRAEITYELGKTAEIKSAQTSLRRAESFDILVNRIMID
;
A
#
# COMPACT_ATOMS: atom_id res chain seq x y z
N MET A 1 -17.33 -9.68 5.92
CA MET A 1 -17.88 -8.34 6.21
C MET A 1 -18.50 -8.41 7.60
N ILE A 2 -18.17 -7.49 8.51
CA ILE A 2 -18.77 -7.46 9.85
C ILE A 2 -20.22 -7.00 9.66
N ASP A 3 -21.17 -7.75 10.20
CA ASP A 3 -22.59 -7.46 10.03
C ASP A 3 -23.02 -6.19 10.80
N ASN A 4 -24.01 -5.47 10.28
CA ASN A 4 -24.49 -4.22 10.90
C ASN A 4 -25.08 -4.46 12.30
N LYS A 5 -25.72 -5.61 12.55
CA LYS A 5 -26.23 -5.97 13.87
C LYS A 5 -25.09 -6.22 14.85
N GLU A 6 -24.02 -6.88 14.39
CA GLU A 6 -22.81 -7.11 15.19
C GLU A 6 -22.13 -5.78 15.55
N ILE A 7 -21.97 -4.87 14.58
CA ILE A 7 -21.44 -3.52 14.79
C ILE A 7 -22.23 -2.78 15.87
N GLU A 8 -23.56 -2.83 15.81
CA GLU A 8 -24.40 -2.13 16.78
C GLU A 8 -24.31 -2.74 18.18
N ILE A 9 -24.25 -4.07 18.29
CA ILE A 9 -24.05 -4.78 19.56
C ILE A 9 -22.71 -4.37 20.19
N ILE A 10 -21.63 -4.39 19.39
CA ILE A 10 -20.29 -4.02 19.85
C ILE A 10 -20.26 -2.55 20.27
N ARG A 11 -20.83 -1.65 19.47
CA ARG A 11 -20.90 -0.22 19.77
C ARG A 11 -21.57 0.05 21.12
N LYS A 12 -22.78 -0.49 21.33
CA LYS A 12 -23.51 -0.31 22.60
C LYS A 12 -22.74 -0.89 23.79
N LYS A 13 -22.14 -2.07 23.62
CA LYS A 13 -21.36 -2.72 24.66
C LYS A 13 -20.18 -1.86 25.11
N PHE A 14 -19.36 -1.38 24.18
CA PHE A 14 -18.17 -0.60 24.53
C PHE A 14 -18.49 0.81 25.03
N GLN A 15 -19.55 1.45 24.51
CA GLN A 15 -20.08 2.68 25.10
C GLN A 15 -20.44 2.49 26.58
N ARG A 16 -21.12 1.39 26.92
CA ARG A 16 -21.44 1.04 28.31
C ARG A 16 -20.17 0.80 29.14
N LEU A 17 -19.21 0.03 28.64
CA LEU A 17 -17.96 -0.25 29.36
C LEU A 17 -17.15 1.02 29.68
N VAL A 18 -17.15 1.99 28.77
CA VAL A 18 -16.56 3.32 28.98
C VAL A 18 -17.31 4.09 30.06
N LEU A 19 -18.64 4.18 29.97
CA LEU A 19 -19.48 4.89 30.94
C LEU A 19 -19.36 4.30 32.36
N GLU A 20 -19.21 2.99 32.47
CA GLU A 20 -19.05 2.27 33.74
C GLU A 20 -17.60 2.27 34.28
N ASN A 21 -16.66 2.97 33.62
CA ASN A 21 -15.23 2.99 33.99
C ASN A 21 -14.60 1.58 34.16
N ARG A 22 -15.05 0.63 33.34
CA ARG A 22 -14.56 -0.77 33.35
C ARG A 22 -13.30 -0.95 32.51
N ILE A 23 -13.00 -0.02 31.61
CA ILE A 23 -11.76 0.00 30.83
C ILE A 23 -10.67 0.64 31.68
N LYS A 24 -9.53 -0.04 31.81
CA LYS A 24 -8.41 0.38 32.64
C LYS A 24 -7.22 0.78 31.79
N ASN A 25 -6.27 1.46 32.42
CA ASN A 25 -4.96 1.68 31.81
C ASN A 25 -4.14 0.38 31.86
N PRO A 26 -3.38 0.08 30.80
CA PRO A 26 -2.54 -1.10 30.76
C PRO A 26 -1.36 -1.00 31.74
N LYS A 27 -0.89 -2.15 32.22
CA LYS A 27 0.37 -2.23 32.97
C LYS A 27 1.54 -1.70 32.12
N ILE A 28 2.52 -1.09 32.79
CA ILE A 28 3.79 -0.67 32.17
C ILE A 28 4.41 -1.88 31.46
N HIS A 29 4.84 -1.70 30.21
CA HIS A 29 5.38 -2.73 29.30
C HIS A 29 4.40 -3.74 28.69
N LYS A 30 3.09 -3.62 28.92
CA LYS A 30 2.11 -4.56 28.33
C LYS A 30 2.20 -4.60 26.81
N LYS A 31 2.27 -3.42 26.16
CA LYS A 31 2.43 -3.30 24.71
C LYS A 31 3.67 -4.05 24.21
N GLU A 32 4.85 -3.75 24.76
CA GLU A 32 6.12 -4.35 24.35
C GLU A 32 6.14 -5.87 24.59
N PHE A 33 5.60 -6.33 25.72
CA PHE A 33 5.48 -7.75 26.03
C PHE A 33 4.68 -8.50 24.97
N PHE A 34 3.50 -7.99 24.61
CA PHE A 34 2.64 -8.64 23.64
C PHE A 34 3.15 -8.52 22.20
N LEU A 35 3.83 -7.42 21.83
CA LEU A 35 4.53 -7.35 20.54
C LEU A 35 5.60 -8.43 20.39
N LYS A 36 6.41 -8.67 21.44
CA LYS A 36 7.42 -9.73 21.44
C LYS A 36 6.79 -11.12 21.28
N LYS A 37 5.65 -11.36 21.94
CA LYS A 37 4.88 -12.61 21.82
C LYS A 37 4.32 -12.78 20.41
N ALA A 38 3.70 -11.75 19.86
CA ALA A 38 3.18 -11.77 18.49
C ALA A 38 4.27 -12.09 17.46
N PHE A 39 5.43 -11.42 17.58
CA PHE A 39 6.59 -11.68 16.74
C PHE A 39 7.06 -13.14 16.85
N SER A 40 7.20 -13.66 18.07
CA SER A 40 7.63 -15.05 18.28
C SER A 40 6.63 -16.05 17.67
N SER A 41 5.32 -15.80 17.85
CA SER A 41 4.27 -16.64 17.30
C SER A 41 4.29 -16.66 15.77
N ILE A 42 4.38 -15.52 15.09
CA ILE A 42 4.38 -15.52 13.62
C ILE A 42 5.64 -16.19 13.03
N GLN A 43 6.79 -16.08 13.69
CA GLN A 43 7.99 -16.81 13.26
C GLN A 43 7.83 -18.32 13.41
N LEU A 44 7.23 -18.78 14.51
CA LEU A 44 6.93 -20.19 14.71
C LEU A 44 5.93 -20.72 13.68
N ALA A 45 4.84 -19.98 13.41
CA ALA A 45 3.87 -20.37 12.39
C ALA A 45 4.50 -20.52 11.00
N LYS A 46 5.40 -19.58 10.63
CA LYS A 46 6.19 -19.64 9.38
C LYS A 46 7.11 -20.86 9.31
N LYS A 47 7.72 -21.26 10.44
CA LYS A 47 8.56 -22.45 10.48
C LYS A 47 7.72 -23.71 10.26
N LEU A 48 6.63 -23.87 11.02
CA LEU A 48 5.76 -25.04 10.98
C LEU A 48 5.12 -25.25 9.59
N VAL A 49 4.66 -24.17 8.94
CA VAL A 49 4.03 -24.29 7.62
C VAL A 49 5.03 -24.71 6.53
N ASN A 50 6.30 -24.29 6.62
CA ASN A 50 7.34 -24.68 5.67
C ASN A 50 7.71 -26.17 5.80
N GLU A 51 7.58 -26.72 7.00
CA GLU A 51 7.83 -28.15 7.28
C GLU A 51 6.61 -29.01 6.90
N ASN A 52 5.46 -28.40 6.55
CA ASN A 52 4.19 -29.05 6.25
C ASN A 52 3.71 -30.00 7.37
N GLU A 53 4.12 -29.74 8.60
CA GLU A 53 3.76 -30.48 9.80
C GLU A 53 2.88 -29.62 10.71
N TYR A 54 2.06 -30.27 11.54
CA TYR A 54 1.25 -29.61 12.57
C TYR A 54 0.41 -28.44 12.05
N LEU A 55 -0.27 -28.61 10.91
CA LEU A 55 -1.05 -27.55 10.26
C LEU A 55 -2.12 -26.93 11.18
N ASP A 56 -2.73 -27.73 12.06
CA ASP A 56 -3.66 -27.21 13.08
C ASP A 56 -2.96 -26.24 14.06
N TRP A 57 -1.69 -26.49 14.37
CA TRP A 57 -0.87 -25.58 15.16
C TRP A 57 -0.46 -24.34 14.37
N VAL A 58 -0.24 -24.43 13.06
CA VAL A 58 -0.04 -23.24 12.22
C VAL A 58 -1.25 -22.30 12.35
N ILE A 59 -2.48 -22.84 12.29
CA ILE A 59 -3.72 -22.07 12.48
C ILE A 59 -3.74 -21.43 13.87
N ASN A 60 -3.55 -22.22 14.93
CA ASN A 60 -3.59 -21.74 16.31
C ASN A 60 -2.54 -20.66 16.60
N VAL A 61 -1.29 -20.90 16.22
CA VAL A 61 -0.18 -19.97 16.48
C VAL A 61 -0.33 -18.69 15.65
N SER A 62 -0.83 -18.78 14.42
CA SER A 62 -1.17 -17.61 13.60
C SER A 62 -2.25 -16.76 14.26
N TYR A 63 -3.30 -17.39 14.77
CA TYR A 63 -4.34 -16.70 15.54
C TYR A 63 -3.76 -16.01 16.79
N TYR A 64 -2.91 -16.70 17.56
CA TYR A 64 -2.27 -16.09 18.73
C TYR A 64 -1.37 -14.89 18.36
N SER A 65 -0.70 -14.94 17.21
CA SER A 65 0.02 -13.76 16.71
C SER A 65 -0.91 -12.56 16.50
N MET A 66 -2.07 -12.77 15.87
CA MET A 66 -3.07 -11.72 15.67
C MET A 66 -3.63 -11.22 17.00
N PHE A 67 -4.00 -12.14 17.90
CA PHE A 67 -4.51 -11.80 19.23
C PHE A 67 -3.50 -10.99 20.05
N TYR A 68 -2.23 -11.38 20.09
CA TYR A 68 -1.20 -10.63 20.82
C TYR A 68 -0.96 -9.25 20.20
N ASN A 69 -0.96 -9.12 18.87
CA ASN A 69 -0.90 -7.81 18.23
C ASN A 69 -2.12 -6.96 18.58
N ALA A 70 -3.32 -7.54 18.63
CA ALA A 70 -4.53 -6.84 19.03
C ALA A 70 -4.45 -6.33 20.47
N VAL A 71 -3.99 -7.16 21.42
CA VAL A 71 -3.78 -6.74 22.81
C VAL A 71 -2.71 -5.64 22.90
N ALA A 72 -1.61 -5.75 22.15
CA ALA A 72 -0.59 -4.71 22.11
C ALA A 72 -1.13 -3.39 21.54
N LEU A 73 -1.96 -3.46 20.50
CA LEU A 73 -2.57 -2.29 19.86
C LEU A 73 -3.58 -1.60 20.78
N LEU A 74 -4.35 -2.35 21.56
CA LEU A 74 -5.21 -1.79 22.62
C LEU A 74 -4.37 -1.12 23.71
N ALA A 75 -3.29 -1.76 24.16
CA ALA A 75 -2.39 -1.16 25.13
C ALA A 75 -1.69 0.12 24.62
N TYR A 76 -1.49 0.25 23.30
CA TYR A 76 -0.95 1.47 22.68
C TYR A 76 -1.90 2.67 22.76
N ILE A 77 -3.21 2.43 22.82
CA ILE A 77 -4.25 3.47 23.00
C ILE A 77 -4.76 3.53 24.44
N ASP A 78 -3.97 3.07 25.40
CA ASP A 78 -4.28 3.05 26.84
C ASP A 78 -5.55 2.26 27.22
N VAL A 79 -5.88 1.20 26.46
CA VAL A 79 -7.03 0.33 26.71
C VAL A 79 -6.57 -1.03 27.26
N ASP A 80 -7.03 -1.36 28.47
CA ASP A 80 -6.92 -2.68 29.08
C ASP A 80 -8.30 -3.24 29.47
N LEU A 81 -8.50 -4.52 29.16
CA LEU A 81 -9.75 -5.27 29.32
C LEU A 81 -9.61 -6.41 30.35
N GLY A 82 -8.47 -6.53 31.03
CA GLY A 82 -8.09 -7.69 31.84
C GLY A 82 -9.01 -8.03 33.01
N ASP A 83 -9.79 -7.07 33.53
CA ASP A 83 -10.66 -7.26 34.70
C ASP A 83 -12.14 -7.51 34.31
N ILE A 84 -12.43 -7.67 33.01
CA ILE A 84 -13.79 -7.93 32.52
C ILE A 84 -14.01 -9.44 32.48
N ASP A 85 -15.00 -9.92 33.24
CA ASP A 85 -15.39 -11.33 33.32
C ASP A 85 -16.11 -11.80 32.03
N GLU A 86 -15.34 -11.89 30.95
CA GLU A 86 -15.75 -12.40 29.66
C GLU A 86 -14.55 -13.08 28.96
N SER A 87 -14.80 -13.83 27.89
CA SER A 87 -13.72 -14.39 27.07
C SER A 87 -12.82 -13.29 26.52
N VAL A 88 -11.55 -13.28 26.94
CA VAL A 88 -10.55 -12.31 26.51
C VAL A 88 -10.39 -12.28 24.99
N HIS A 89 -10.55 -13.43 24.33
CA HIS A 89 -10.46 -13.56 22.88
C HIS A 89 -11.61 -12.83 22.17
N ILE A 90 -12.84 -13.05 22.61
CA ILE A 90 -14.04 -12.39 22.07
C ILE A 90 -13.97 -10.89 22.37
N LEU A 91 -13.65 -10.53 23.62
CA LEU A 91 -13.63 -9.16 24.07
C LEU A 91 -12.53 -8.34 23.37
N THR A 92 -11.36 -8.92 23.15
CA THR A 92 -10.26 -8.29 22.39
C THR A 92 -10.67 -8.06 20.94
N TYR A 93 -11.28 -9.06 20.28
CA TYR A 93 -11.79 -8.90 18.92
C TYR A 93 -12.80 -7.74 18.84
N GLN A 94 -13.81 -7.73 19.72
CA GLN A 94 -14.82 -6.68 19.74
C GLN A 94 -14.24 -5.29 20.06
N ALA A 95 -13.20 -5.22 20.90
CA ALA A 95 -12.51 -3.97 21.19
C ALA A 95 -11.77 -3.43 19.97
N ILE A 96 -11.11 -4.30 19.20
CA ILE A 96 -10.48 -3.89 17.93
C ILE A 96 -11.52 -3.33 16.96
N VAL A 97 -12.67 -4.01 16.83
CA VAL A 97 -13.78 -3.52 16.01
C VAL A 97 -14.26 -2.16 16.52
N TYR A 98 -14.50 -2.01 17.82
CA TYR A 98 -14.98 -0.76 18.39
C TYR A 98 -13.99 0.39 18.17
N TYR A 99 -12.75 0.24 18.62
CA TYR A 99 -11.79 1.33 18.62
C TYR A 99 -11.29 1.64 17.22
N PHE A 100 -10.90 0.63 16.44
CA PHE A 100 -10.15 0.84 15.18
C PHE A 100 -11.01 0.80 13.92
N PHE A 101 -12.20 0.21 13.97
CA PHE A 101 -13.11 0.12 12.84
C PHE A 101 -14.31 1.05 12.97
N ILE A 102 -14.92 1.15 14.16
CA ILE A 102 -16.12 1.97 14.38
C ILE A 102 -15.78 3.41 14.77
N LEU A 103 -15.00 3.59 15.84
CA LEU A 103 -14.85 4.90 16.50
C LEU A 103 -13.96 5.85 15.70
N ASN A 104 -12.77 5.40 15.32
CA ASN A 104 -11.77 6.24 14.66
C ASN A 104 -11.50 5.87 13.20
N LYS A 105 -12.09 4.76 12.71
CA LYS A 105 -11.86 4.22 11.36
C LYS A 105 -10.38 4.10 10.96
N LYS A 106 -9.46 3.97 11.93
CA LYS A 106 -8.00 3.98 11.71
C LYS A 106 -7.54 2.94 10.70
N ILE A 107 -8.21 1.79 10.63
CA ILE A 107 -7.89 0.75 9.63
C ILE A 107 -8.18 1.26 8.22
N GLU A 108 -9.36 1.85 8.01
CA GLU A 108 -9.75 2.42 6.71
C GLU A 108 -8.85 3.61 6.34
N GLU A 109 -8.59 4.51 7.29
CA GLU A 109 -7.71 5.67 7.10
C GLU A 109 -6.30 5.25 6.67
N GLN A 110 -5.73 4.22 7.31
CA GLN A 110 -4.39 3.71 6.96
C GLN A 110 -4.35 3.20 5.51
N TYR A 111 -5.36 2.45 5.07
CA TYR A 111 -5.45 2.01 3.67
C TYR A 111 -5.61 3.18 2.70
N ILE A 112 -6.44 4.18 3.03
CA ILE A 112 -6.58 5.39 2.21
C ILE A 112 -5.22 6.09 2.04
N ASP A 113 -4.45 6.23 3.11
CA ASP A 113 -3.15 6.88 3.07
C ASP A 113 -2.12 6.08 2.26
N ASP A 114 -2.14 4.76 2.35
CA ASP A 114 -1.25 3.90 1.57
C ASP A 114 -1.63 3.95 0.08
N PHE A 115 -2.93 3.92 -0.27
CA PHE A 115 -3.37 4.12 -1.65
C PHE A 115 -2.98 5.49 -2.21
N LYS A 116 -3.10 6.56 -1.42
CA LYS A 116 -2.65 7.89 -1.84
C LYS A 116 -1.15 7.91 -2.16
N LYS A 117 -0.32 7.28 -1.32
CA LYS A 117 1.13 7.19 -1.56
C LYS A 117 1.43 6.40 -2.83
N GLU A 118 0.75 5.28 -3.06
CA GLU A 118 0.90 4.48 -4.27
C GLU A 118 0.50 5.27 -5.53
N MET A 119 -0.62 5.98 -5.48
CA MET A 119 -1.07 6.86 -6.56
C MET A 119 -0.07 7.98 -6.83
N GLU A 120 0.45 8.65 -5.80
CA GLU A 120 1.45 9.71 -5.96
C GLU A 120 2.73 9.18 -6.64
N GLN A 121 3.17 7.96 -6.26
CA GLN A 121 4.31 7.32 -6.89
C GLN A 121 4.02 6.93 -8.35
N ALA A 122 2.82 6.42 -8.64
CA ALA A 122 2.38 6.12 -10.00
C ALA A 122 2.36 7.39 -10.87
N ASP A 123 1.79 8.48 -10.37
CA ASP A 123 1.74 9.78 -11.05
C ASP A 123 3.14 10.32 -11.34
N LYS A 124 4.07 10.24 -10.38
CA LYS A 124 5.48 10.62 -10.60
C LYS A 124 6.12 9.79 -11.71
N ARG A 125 5.88 8.48 -11.74
CA ARG A 125 6.39 7.59 -12.80
C ARG A 125 5.80 7.94 -14.16
N ILE A 126 4.49 8.17 -14.25
CA ILE A 126 3.80 8.56 -15.49
C ILE A 126 4.35 9.89 -16.01
N LYS A 127 4.47 10.90 -15.16
CA LYS A 127 5.03 12.22 -15.53
C LYS A 127 6.47 12.11 -16.03
N ASN A 128 7.30 11.28 -15.38
CA ASN A 128 8.68 11.05 -15.81
C ASN A 128 8.74 10.35 -17.18
N LEU A 129 7.94 9.32 -17.40
CA LEU A 129 7.84 8.62 -18.69
C LEU A 129 7.36 9.56 -19.80
N ALA A 130 6.32 10.36 -19.53
CA ALA A 130 5.81 11.35 -20.47
C ALA A 130 6.88 12.40 -20.82
N ARG A 131 7.61 12.91 -19.82
CA ARG A 131 8.71 13.86 -20.03
C ARG A 131 9.85 13.25 -20.84
N GLN A 132 10.22 12.00 -20.55
CA GLN A 132 11.25 11.28 -21.31
C GLN A 132 10.84 11.14 -22.77
N ARG A 133 9.62 10.65 -23.04
CA ARG A 133 9.10 10.49 -24.40
C ARG A 133 9.01 11.82 -25.15
N SER A 134 8.54 12.88 -24.49
CA SER A 134 8.51 14.22 -25.07
C SER A 134 9.91 14.70 -25.44
N ASN A 135 10.89 14.56 -24.53
CA ASN A 135 12.29 14.91 -24.81
C ASN A 135 12.88 14.09 -25.97
N GLU A 136 12.58 12.80 -26.06
CA GLU A 136 13.02 11.92 -27.15
C GLU A 136 12.50 12.40 -28.52
N ILE A 137 11.21 12.76 -28.59
CA ILE A 137 10.59 13.26 -29.82
C ILE A 137 11.18 14.61 -30.24
N ILE A 138 11.27 15.57 -29.31
CA ILE A 138 11.84 16.90 -29.62
C ILE A 138 13.33 16.80 -30.00
N SER A 139 14.10 15.96 -29.30
CA SER A 139 15.49 15.68 -29.65
C SER A 139 15.61 15.03 -31.03
N SER A 140 14.73 14.09 -31.37
CA SER A 140 14.67 13.46 -32.68
C SER A 140 14.41 14.47 -33.80
N PHE A 141 13.47 15.41 -33.59
CA PHE A 141 13.20 16.49 -34.53
C PHE A 141 14.42 17.42 -34.70
N LYS A 142 15.04 17.84 -33.60
CA LYS A 142 16.29 18.63 -33.63
C LYS A 142 17.40 17.93 -34.41
N ASN A 143 17.57 16.62 -34.21
CA ASN A 143 18.59 15.82 -34.88
C ASN A 143 18.27 15.63 -36.37
N ALA A 144 17.00 15.44 -36.74
CA ALA A 144 16.56 15.39 -38.14
C ALA A 144 16.86 16.73 -38.85
N ARG A 145 16.55 17.87 -38.20
CA ARG A 145 16.87 19.22 -38.72
C ARG A 145 18.36 19.38 -38.99
N LYS A 146 19.21 19.01 -38.03
CA LYS A 146 20.68 19.07 -38.17
C LYS A 146 21.16 18.19 -39.33
N LYS A 147 20.70 16.93 -39.39
CA LYS A 147 21.11 15.99 -40.43
C LYS A 147 20.72 16.46 -41.84
N ARG A 148 19.53 17.05 -42.00
CA ARG A 148 19.11 17.69 -43.25
C ARG A 148 20.06 18.81 -43.64
N ALA A 149 20.43 19.69 -42.70
CA ALA A 149 21.35 20.79 -42.97
C ALA A 149 22.73 20.30 -43.44
N GLU A 150 23.30 19.28 -42.77
CA GLU A 150 24.57 18.66 -43.17
C GLU A 150 24.51 18.14 -44.61
N ILE A 151 23.50 17.33 -44.96
CA ILE A 151 23.39 16.73 -46.31
C ILE A 151 23.13 17.79 -47.38
N THR A 152 22.41 18.87 -47.05
CA THR A 152 22.00 19.89 -48.04
C THR A 152 23.13 20.88 -48.34
N TYR A 153 23.93 21.24 -47.35
CA TYR A 153 24.86 22.37 -47.44
C TYR A 153 26.34 21.96 -47.39
N GLU A 154 26.68 20.76 -46.93
CA GLU A 154 28.07 20.31 -46.90
C GLU A 154 28.42 19.57 -48.21
N LEU A 155 29.28 20.20 -49.01
CA LEU A 155 29.81 19.62 -50.26
C LEU A 155 30.46 18.26 -50.01
N GLY A 156 30.05 17.25 -50.79
CA GLY A 156 30.61 15.90 -50.77
C GLY A 156 29.93 14.92 -49.80
N LYS A 157 28.96 15.35 -48.98
CA LYS A 157 28.18 14.42 -48.14
C LYS A 157 26.94 13.91 -48.88
N THR A 158 26.83 12.59 -49.03
CA THR A 158 25.63 11.90 -49.51
C THR A 158 24.99 11.08 -48.38
N ALA A 159 23.70 10.78 -48.49
CA ALA A 159 22.97 10.05 -47.45
C ALA A 159 23.16 8.53 -47.60
N GLU A 160 23.49 7.85 -46.51
CA GLU A 160 23.44 6.38 -46.43
C GLU A 160 22.01 5.88 -46.18
N ILE A 161 21.70 4.65 -46.65
CA ILE A 161 20.39 4.00 -46.45
C ILE A 161 19.98 3.97 -44.98
N LYS A 162 20.89 3.60 -44.07
CA LYS A 162 20.61 3.57 -42.62
C LYS A 162 20.25 4.96 -42.06
N SER A 163 20.88 6.01 -42.58
CA SER A 163 20.58 7.39 -42.19
C SER A 163 19.20 7.80 -42.71
N ALA A 164 18.85 7.44 -43.94
CA ALA A 164 17.53 7.72 -44.51
C ALA A 164 16.41 6.99 -43.74
N GLN A 165 16.59 5.70 -43.42
CA GLN A 165 15.65 4.91 -42.61
C GLN A 165 15.46 5.50 -41.21
N THR A 166 16.52 6.01 -40.59
CA THR A 166 16.42 6.67 -39.28
C THR A 166 15.66 7.99 -39.36
N SER A 167 15.88 8.79 -40.42
CA SER A 167 15.09 10.01 -40.65
C SER A 167 13.62 9.71 -40.87
N LEU A 168 13.28 8.68 -41.65
CA LEU A 168 11.90 8.25 -41.90
C LEU A 168 11.21 7.83 -40.58
N ARG A 169 11.82 6.94 -39.79
CA ARG A 169 11.26 6.51 -38.49
C ARG A 169 11.00 7.68 -37.54
N ARG A 170 11.89 8.68 -37.52
CA ARG A 170 11.73 9.89 -36.71
C ARG A 170 10.53 10.72 -37.19
N ALA A 171 10.34 10.85 -38.50
CA ALA A 171 9.21 11.55 -39.08
C ALA A 171 7.88 10.82 -38.78
N GLU A 172 7.82 9.50 -38.97
CA GLU A 172 6.64 8.68 -38.65
C GLU A 172 6.26 8.78 -37.17
N SER A 173 7.24 8.71 -36.27
CA SER A 173 6.99 8.85 -34.82
C SER A 173 6.46 10.23 -34.46
N PHE A 174 6.93 11.28 -35.14
CA PHE A 174 6.46 12.65 -34.93
C PHE A 174 5.05 12.83 -35.50
N ASP A 175 4.77 12.27 -36.67
CA ASP A 175 3.44 12.31 -37.30
C ASP A 175 2.38 11.62 -36.44
N ILE A 176 2.67 10.44 -35.88
CA ILE A 176 1.80 9.76 -34.92
C ILE A 176 1.50 10.67 -33.71
N LEU A 177 2.50 11.36 -33.16
CA LEU A 177 2.28 12.28 -32.04
C LEU A 177 1.39 13.46 -32.45
N VAL A 178 1.70 14.11 -33.57
CA VAL A 178 0.96 15.28 -34.07
C VAL A 178 -0.50 14.92 -34.32
N ASN A 179 -0.76 13.79 -35.00
CA ASN A 179 -2.11 13.32 -35.25
C ASN A 179 -2.89 13.05 -33.95
N ARG A 180 -2.25 12.45 -32.94
CA ARG A 180 -2.91 12.27 -31.63
C ARG A 180 -3.27 13.59 -30.95
N ILE A 181 -2.37 14.60 -31.02
CA ILE A 181 -2.61 15.92 -30.41
C ILE A 181 -3.68 16.72 -31.16
N MET A 182 -3.78 16.56 -32.48
CA MET A 182 -4.67 17.36 -33.32
C MET A 182 -6.07 16.76 -33.53
N ILE A 183 -6.27 15.49 -33.14
CA ILE A 183 -7.54 14.77 -33.31
C ILE A 183 -8.34 14.70 -31.99
N ASP A 184 -7.68 14.86 -30.83
CA ASP A 184 -8.33 15.10 -29.54
C ASP A 184 -8.69 16.59 -29.35
#